data_AF-A0A946G206-F1
#
_entry.id   AF-A0A946G206-F1
#
_cell.length_a   1.000
_cell.length_b   1.000
_cell.length_c   1.000
_cell.angle_alpha   90.00
_cell.angle_beta   90.00
_cell.angle_gamma   90.00
#
_symmetry.space_group_name_H-M   'P 1'
#
loop_
_entity.id
_entity.type
_entity.pdbx_description
1 polymer ?
#
loop_
_entity_poly.entity_id
_entity_poly.type
_entity_poly.pdbx_seq_one_letter_code
_entity_poly.pdbx_strand_id
1 'polypeptide(L)'
;GPITYDPVSLLKDCYIRWPRDQQLTWLENYYDQLQSIGHSSHGMDGSLSIQASDGSRLNLLEGVSKARFEHWFDLMGLQRHLKVLGIFARLHIRDCKSAYLDDLPLVVEYVREALAVTANTNDSIADFRQWFEQELMPVVRGQYWYRPIDPAGWAL
;
A
#
# COMPACT_ATOMS: atom_id res chain seq x y z
N GLY A 1 -5.45 10.93 -7.47
CA GLY A 1 -5.73 9.63 -6.83
C GLY A 1 -5.90 9.83 -5.34
N PRO A 2 -6.13 8.77 -4.55
CA PRO A 2 -6.12 8.84 -3.09
C PRO A 2 -4.79 9.38 -2.57
N ILE A 3 -4.82 10.16 -1.48
CA ILE A 3 -3.66 10.87 -0.94
C ILE A 3 -2.52 9.94 -0.47
N THR A 4 -2.83 8.68 -0.17
CA THR A 4 -1.85 7.66 0.24
C THR A 4 -1.30 6.85 -0.93
N TYR A 5 -1.78 7.06 -2.17
CA TYR A 5 -1.38 6.23 -3.32
C TYR A 5 0.12 6.31 -3.61
N ASP A 6 0.68 7.52 -3.65
CA ASP A 6 2.12 7.71 -3.94
C ASP A 6 2.99 7.11 -2.83
N PRO A 7 2.75 7.40 -1.52
CA PRO A 7 3.43 6.70 -0.44
C PRO A 7 3.35 5.17 -0.54
N VAL A 8 2.19 4.58 -0.83
CA VAL A 8 2.07 3.12 -0.97
C VAL A 8 2.95 2.62 -2.11
N SER A 9 2.97 3.32 -3.25
CA SER A 9 3.74 2.92 -4.42
C SER A 9 5.26 2.92 -4.19
N LEU A 10 5.75 3.74 -3.24
CA LEU A 10 7.16 3.86 -2.89
C LEU A 10 7.53 2.96 -1.71
N LEU A 11 6.71 2.96 -0.65
CA LEU A 11 7.04 2.35 0.64
C LEU A 11 6.61 0.89 0.73
N LYS A 12 5.66 0.46 -0.11
CA LYS A 12 5.22 -0.94 -0.26
C LYS A 12 5.32 -1.39 -1.71
N ASP A 13 6.44 -1.09 -2.36
CA ASP A 13 6.69 -1.55 -3.72
C ASP A 13 6.83 -3.08 -3.80
N CYS A 14 6.60 -3.66 -4.97
CA CYS A 14 6.54 -5.10 -5.19
C CYS A 14 7.93 -5.76 -5.27
N TYR A 15 9.01 -4.98 -5.30
CA TYR A 15 10.39 -5.49 -5.48
C TYR A 15 11.27 -5.36 -4.23
N ILE A 16 10.93 -4.46 -3.31
CA ILE A 16 11.71 -4.18 -2.11
C ILE A 16 10.77 -4.16 -0.92
N ARG A 17 11.18 -4.86 0.15
CA ARG A 17 10.51 -4.77 1.44
C ARG A 17 11.31 -3.86 2.37
N TRP A 18 10.61 -2.89 2.93
CA TRP A 18 11.12 -2.08 4.03
C TRP A 18 10.56 -2.60 5.36
N PRO A 19 11.32 -2.53 6.47
CA PRO A 19 10.76 -2.79 7.80
C PRO A 19 9.53 -1.90 8.08
N ARG A 20 8.48 -2.45 8.69
CA ARG A 20 7.22 -1.74 8.92
C ARG A 20 7.43 -0.43 9.69
N ASP A 21 8.25 -0.44 10.74
CA ASP A 21 8.54 0.75 11.55
C ASP A 21 9.17 1.88 10.71
N GLN A 22 10.00 1.51 9.72
CA GLN A 22 10.60 2.46 8.79
C GLN A 22 9.56 3.00 7.81
N GLN A 23 8.67 2.16 7.28
CA GLN A 23 7.54 2.59 6.45
C GLN A 23 6.67 3.61 7.19
N LEU A 24 6.34 3.34 8.47
CA LEU A 24 5.51 4.21 9.28
C LEU A 24 6.20 5.53 9.61
N THR A 25 7.50 5.49 9.96
CA THR A 25 8.28 6.70 10.21
C THR A 25 8.28 7.62 8.98
N TRP A 26 8.48 7.07 7.78
CA TRP A 26 8.44 7.85 6.55
C TRP A 26 7.03 8.33 6.19
N LEU A 27 6.01 7.52 6.45
CA LEU A 27 4.61 7.91 6.23
C LEU A 27 4.21 9.07 7.14
N GLU A 28 4.62 9.06 8.40
CA GLU A 28 4.39 10.15 9.35
C GLU A 28 5.09 11.44 8.91
N ASN A 29 6.35 11.35 8.46
CA ASN A 29 7.05 12.51 7.91
C ASN A 29 6.35 13.08 6.68
N TYR A 30 5.81 12.22 5.81
CA TYR A 30 5.02 12.64 4.66
C TYR A 30 3.71 13.33 5.08
N TYR A 31 3.02 12.79 6.08
CA TYR A 31 1.83 13.41 6.67
C TYR A 31 2.14 14.80 7.25
N ASP A 32 3.23 14.94 8.02
CA ASP A 32 3.62 16.22 8.64
C ASP A 32 3.97 17.29 7.58
N GLN A 33 4.63 16.88 6.49
CA GLN A 33 4.88 17.74 5.33
C GLN A 33 3.57 18.20 4.68
N LEU A 34 2.63 17.30 4.39
CA LEU A 34 1.33 17.64 3.83
C LEU A 34 0.54 18.61 4.71
N GLN A 35 0.59 18.42 6.03
CA GLN A 35 -0.06 19.31 6.99
C GLN A 35 0.59 20.70 7.00
N SER A 36 1.92 20.79 6.94
CA SER A 36 2.64 22.07 6.86
C SER A 36 2.36 22.86 5.57
N ILE A 37 2.17 22.17 4.44
CA ILE A 37 1.78 22.78 3.16
C ILE A 37 0.37 23.38 3.25
N GLY A 38 -0.52 22.75 4.02
CA GLY A 38 -1.85 23.27 4.32
C GLY A 38 -1.85 24.50 5.24
N HIS A 39 -0.82 24.67 6.08
CA HIS A 39 -0.73 25.78 7.06
C HIS A 39 0.13 26.97 6.60
N SER A 40 1.01 26.80 5.62
CA SER A 40 1.93 27.87 5.20
C SER A 40 1.24 28.91 4.30
N SER A 41 0.88 30.05 4.90
CA SER A 41 0.26 31.21 4.26
C SER A 41 1.26 32.24 3.71
N HIS A 42 2.52 31.89 3.45
CA HIS A 42 3.50 32.83 2.89
C HIS A 42 4.30 32.19 1.75
N GLY A 43 4.11 32.76 0.55
CA GLY A 43 4.71 32.29 -0.68
C GLY A 43 6.21 32.54 -0.74
N MET A 44 6.92 31.56 -1.30
CA MET A 44 7.84 31.72 -2.43
C MET A 44 8.27 30.29 -2.82
N ASP A 45 8.47 30.06 -4.11
CA ASP A 45 8.90 28.81 -4.77
C ASP A 45 7.80 27.86 -5.28
N GLY A 46 8.00 27.39 -6.51
CA GLY A 46 6.99 26.88 -7.43
C GLY A 46 6.51 25.45 -7.18
N SER A 47 6.09 25.13 -5.96
CA SER A 47 5.37 23.88 -5.70
C SER A 47 3.91 23.96 -6.17
N LEU A 48 3.44 22.90 -6.81
CA LEU A 48 2.09 22.74 -7.38
C LEU A 48 1.00 23.26 -6.42
N SER A 49 0.47 24.44 -6.72
CA SER A 49 -0.66 25.02 -6.00
C SER A 49 -1.96 24.43 -6.55
N ILE A 50 -2.58 23.51 -5.81
CA ILE A 50 -4.00 23.21 -6.01
C ILE A 50 -4.76 24.37 -5.36
N GLN A 51 -5.04 25.40 -6.14
CA GLN A 51 -5.86 26.53 -5.74
C GLN A 51 -7.33 26.11 -5.78
N ALA A 52 -8.06 26.30 -4.69
CA ALA A 52 -9.52 26.31 -4.75
C ALA A 52 -9.99 27.51 -5.59
N SER A 53 -11.20 27.44 -6.14
CA SER A 53 -11.77 28.49 -6.98
C SER A 53 -11.92 29.86 -6.27
N ASP A 54 -11.80 29.90 -4.95
CA ASP A 54 -11.83 31.11 -4.13
C ASP A 54 -10.44 31.65 -3.73
N GLY A 55 -9.36 31.03 -4.20
CA GLY A 55 -7.98 31.42 -3.88
C GLY A 55 -7.42 30.84 -2.58
N SER A 56 -8.18 30.05 -1.82
CA SER A 56 -7.67 29.28 -0.68
C SER A 56 -6.89 28.04 -1.15
N ARG A 57 -5.83 27.66 -0.41
CA ARG A 57 -5.17 26.35 -0.62
C ARG A 57 -5.97 25.29 0.12
N LEU A 58 -6.27 24.17 -0.56
CA LEU A 58 -6.97 23.04 0.07
C LEU A 58 -6.12 22.46 1.20
N ASN A 59 -6.63 22.43 2.44
CA ASN A 59 -6.05 21.62 3.49
C ASN A 59 -6.46 20.16 3.29
N LEU A 60 -5.62 19.42 2.55
CA LEU A 60 -5.90 18.02 2.16
C LEU A 60 -6.07 17.06 3.35
N LEU A 61 -5.64 17.46 4.55
CA LEU A 61 -5.66 16.64 5.77
C LEU A 61 -6.57 17.22 6.86
N GLU A 62 -7.47 18.15 6.53
CA GLU A 62 -8.38 18.73 7.52
C GLU A 62 -9.20 17.62 8.23
N GLY A 63 -9.05 17.52 9.56
CA GLY A 63 -9.73 16.53 10.38
C GLY A 63 -9.23 15.07 10.21
N VAL A 64 -8.16 14.84 9.46
CA VAL A 64 -7.55 13.51 9.30
C VAL A 64 -6.45 13.34 10.34
N SER A 65 -6.57 12.36 11.23
CA SER A 65 -5.50 12.02 12.16
C SER A 65 -4.41 11.16 11.50
N LYS A 66 -3.20 11.14 12.08
CA LYS A 66 -2.12 10.21 11.68
C LYS A 66 -2.59 8.75 11.63
N ALA A 67 -3.32 8.29 12.66
CA ALA A 67 -3.87 6.93 12.70
C ALA A 67 -4.85 6.65 11.55
N ARG A 68 -5.70 7.62 11.19
CA ARG A 68 -6.60 7.48 10.05
C ARG A 68 -5.84 7.46 8.72
N PHE A 69 -4.77 8.25 8.62
CA PHE A 69 -3.90 8.29 7.45
C PHE A 69 -3.13 6.97 7.26
N GLU A 70 -2.59 6.40 8.33
CA GLU A 70 -1.99 5.05 8.33
C GLU A 70 -3.02 4.00 7.90
N HIS A 71 -4.22 4.06 8.44
CA HIS A 71 -5.29 3.14 8.04
C HIS A 71 -5.62 3.23 6.54
N TRP A 72 -5.67 4.45 5.98
CA TRP A 72 -5.82 4.65 4.54
C TRP A 72 -4.61 4.15 3.73
N PHE A 73 -3.40 4.25 4.28
CA PHE A 73 -2.21 3.70 3.65
C PHE A 73 -2.28 2.17 3.55
N ASP A 74 -2.77 1.49 4.59
CA ASP A 74 -2.94 0.04 4.56
C ASP A 74 -4.07 -0.43 3.63
N LEU A 75 -5.23 0.24 3.64
CA LEU A 75 -6.32 -0.05 2.69
C LEU A 75 -5.90 0.19 1.23
N MET A 76 -5.13 1.25 0.99
CA MET A 76 -4.65 1.56 -0.35
C MET A 76 -3.55 0.58 -0.80
N GLY A 77 -2.73 0.10 0.13
CA GLY A 77 -1.86 -1.07 -0.04
C GLY A 77 -2.65 -2.30 -0.47
N LEU A 78 -3.65 -2.69 0.32
CA LEU A 78 -4.51 -3.85 0.01
C LEU A 78 -5.08 -3.77 -1.40
N GLN A 79 -5.68 -2.63 -1.76
CA GLN A 79 -6.25 -2.43 -3.10
C GLN A 79 -5.19 -2.57 -4.20
N ARG A 80 -4.02 -1.95 -4.03
CA ARG A 80 -2.94 -1.96 -5.03
C ARG A 80 -2.36 -3.35 -5.20
N HIS A 81 -2.04 -4.05 -4.12
CA HIS A 81 -1.39 -5.36 -4.19
C HIS A 81 -2.35 -6.43 -4.73
N LEU A 82 -3.66 -6.38 -4.41
CA LEU A 82 -4.65 -7.23 -5.05
C LEU A 82 -4.70 -7.03 -6.58
N LYS A 83 -4.59 -5.77 -7.04
CA LYS A 83 -4.48 -5.47 -8.47
C LYS A 83 -3.20 -6.04 -9.07
N VAL A 84 -2.06 -5.93 -8.36
CA VAL A 84 -0.77 -6.48 -8.81
C VAL A 84 -0.81 -8.00 -8.94
N LEU A 85 -1.40 -8.73 -7.99
CA LEU A 85 -1.59 -10.18 -8.08
C LEU A 85 -2.23 -10.57 -9.42
N GLY A 86 -3.33 -9.91 -9.79
CA GLY A 86 -4.02 -10.14 -11.06
C GLY A 86 -3.20 -9.73 -12.29
N ILE A 87 -2.46 -8.61 -12.22
CA ILE A 87 -1.60 -8.16 -13.32
C ILE A 87 -0.49 -9.17 -13.57
N PHE A 88 0.24 -9.59 -12.54
CA PHE A 88 1.38 -10.51 -12.67
C PHE A 88 0.92 -11.90 -13.11
N ALA A 89 -0.17 -12.41 -12.56
CA ALA A 89 -0.79 -13.66 -13.03
C ALA A 89 -1.13 -13.58 -14.53
N ARG A 90 -1.75 -12.47 -14.97
CA ARG A 90 -2.07 -12.26 -16.39
C ARG A 90 -0.82 -12.14 -17.27
N LEU A 91 0.23 -11.46 -16.82
CA LEU A 91 1.50 -11.34 -17.56
C LEU A 91 2.16 -12.71 -17.77
N HIS A 92 2.07 -13.60 -16.79
CA HIS A 92 2.52 -14.98 -16.93
C HIS A 92 1.65 -15.77 -17.93
N ILE A 93 0.32 -15.81 -17.71
CA ILE A 93 -0.60 -16.68 -18.48
C ILE A 93 -0.73 -16.24 -19.95
N ARG A 94 -0.82 -14.93 -20.19
CA ARG A 94 -1.11 -14.38 -21.53
C ARG A 94 0.14 -13.99 -22.30
N ASP A 95 1.11 -13.38 -21.61
CA ASP A 95 2.27 -12.76 -22.25
C ASP A 95 3.56 -13.59 -22.08
N CYS A 96 3.46 -14.77 -21.46
CA CYS A 96 4.58 -15.68 -21.17
C CYS A 96 5.73 -15.03 -20.37
N LYS A 97 5.44 -13.97 -19.60
CA LYS A 97 6.42 -13.26 -18.78
C LYS A 97 6.49 -13.85 -17.37
N SER A 98 7.01 -15.07 -17.27
CA SER A 98 7.05 -15.82 -16.00
C SER A 98 7.95 -15.21 -14.93
N ALA A 99 8.88 -14.32 -15.27
CA ALA A 99 9.74 -13.64 -14.30
C ALA A 99 8.95 -12.85 -13.24
N TYR A 100 7.75 -12.35 -13.56
CA TYR A 100 6.89 -11.65 -12.59
C TYR A 100 6.34 -12.55 -11.48
N LEU A 101 6.43 -13.88 -11.63
CA LEU A 101 6.04 -14.80 -10.57
C LEU A 101 7.03 -14.75 -9.39
N ASP A 102 8.28 -14.37 -9.64
CA ASP A 102 9.31 -14.26 -8.59
C ASP A 102 9.02 -13.12 -7.61
N ASP A 103 8.20 -12.14 -8.01
CA ASP A 103 7.78 -11.00 -7.17
C ASP A 103 6.49 -11.29 -6.37
N LEU A 104 5.70 -12.28 -6.79
CA LEU A 104 4.42 -12.60 -6.15
C LEU A 104 4.52 -12.96 -4.66
N PRO A 105 5.57 -13.63 -4.16
CA PRO A 105 5.73 -13.88 -2.74
C PRO A 105 5.64 -12.62 -1.87
N LEU A 106 6.33 -11.55 -2.26
CA LEU A 106 6.30 -10.28 -1.53
C LEU A 106 4.94 -9.59 -1.65
N VAL A 107 4.32 -9.62 -2.83
CA VAL A 107 2.98 -9.05 -3.05
C VAL A 107 1.93 -9.76 -2.18
N VAL A 108 2.00 -11.09 -2.07
CA VAL A 108 1.12 -11.88 -1.19
C VAL A 108 1.30 -11.47 0.26
N GLU A 109 2.54 -11.33 0.74
CA GLU A 109 2.79 -10.92 2.13
C GLU A 109 2.22 -9.52 2.44
N TYR A 110 2.36 -8.56 1.53
CA TYR A 110 1.72 -7.24 1.72
C TYR A 110 0.19 -7.31 1.79
N VAL A 111 -0.45 -8.19 0.99
CA VAL A 111 -1.90 -8.42 1.09
C VAL A 111 -2.25 -8.99 2.46
N ARG A 112 -1.52 -10.01 2.93
CA ARG A 112 -1.76 -10.66 4.23
C ARG A 112 -1.58 -9.69 5.39
N GLU A 113 -0.54 -8.87 5.37
CA GLU A 113 -0.31 -7.81 6.36
C GLU A 113 -1.45 -6.80 6.40
N ALA A 114 -1.83 -6.27 5.23
CA ALA A 114 -2.91 -5.30 5.14
C ALA A 114 -4.24 -5.88 5.62
N LEU A 115 -4.54 -7.13 5.27
CA LEU A 115 -5.73 -7.84 5.77
C LEU A 115 -5.67 -8.03 7.29
N ALA A 116 -4.51 -8.36 7.86
CA ALA A 116 -4.37 -8.54 9.31
C ALA A 116 -4.67 -7.26 10.09
N VAL A 117 -4.22 -6.09 9.60
CA VAL A 117 -4.42 -4.81 10.29
C VAL A 117 -5.77 -4.15 9.98
N THR A 118 -6.40 -4.48 8.85
CA THR A 118 -7.69 -3.88 8.43
C THR A 118 -8.92 -4.77 8.63
N ALA A 119 -8.78 -6.02 9.08
CA ALA A 119 -9.92 -6.91 9.29
C ALA A 119 -10.95 -6.36 10.29
N ASN A 120 -10.52 -5.63 11.32
CA ASN A 120 -11.42 -5.08 12.34
C ASN A 120 -12.24 -3.87 11.87
N THR A 121 -12.05 -3.43 10.62
CA THR A 121 -12.70 -2.21 10.11
C THR A 121 -14.02 -2.47 9.40
N ASN A 122 -14.20 -3.68 8.85
CA ASN A 122 -15.39 -4.05 8.07
C ASN A 122 -15.48 -5.58 7.96
N ASP A 123 -16.66 -6.14 8.24
CA ASP A 123 -16.91 -7.58 8.20
C ASP A 123 -16.55 -8.20 6.84
N SER A 124 -16.78 -7.50 5.72
CA SER A 124 -16.39 -7.99 4.39
C SER A 124 -14.87 -8.13 4.22
N ILE A 125 -14.06 -7.31 4.89
CA ILE A 125 -12.60 -7.45 4.89
C ILE A 125 -12.20 -8.65 5.74
N ALA A 126 -12.87 -8.87 6.88
CA ALA A 126 -12.65 -10.03 7.73
C ALA A 126 -13.00 -11.35 7.00
N ASP A 127 -14.15 -11.39 6.33
CA ASP A 127 -14.59 -12.52 5.51
C ASP A 127 -13.60 -12.79 4.37
N PHE A 128 -13.17 -11.74 3.67
CA PHE A 128 -12.18 -11.88 2.61
C PHE A 128 -10.83 -12.36 3.13
N ARG A 129 -10.39 -11.88 4.31
CA ARG A 129 -9.18 -12.38 4.96
C ARG A 129 -9.30 -13.87 5.29
N GLN A 130 -10.43 -14.29 5.82
CA GLN A 130 -10.68 -15.69 6.13
C GLN A 130 -10.55 -16.54 4.87
N TRP A 131 -11.23 -16.17 3.79
CA TRP A 131 -11.12 -16.85 2.51
C TRP A 131 -9.69 -16.84 1.97
N PHE A 132 -8.99 -15.71 2.03
CA PHE A 132 -7.63 -15.58 1.52
C PHE A 132 -6.68 -16.55 2.24
N GLU A 133 -6.76 -16.66 3.56
CA GLU A 133 -5.91 -17.56 4.35
C GLU A 133 -6.33 -19.05 4.27
N GLN A 134 -7.63 -19.34 4.20
CA GLN A 134 -8.15 -20.71 4.24
C GLN A 134 -8.20 -21.38 2.86
N GLU A 135 -8.48 -20.62 1.80
CA GLU A 135 -8.71 -21.17 0.46
C GLU A 135 -7.56 -20.83 -0.49
N LEU A 136 -7.13 -19.56 -0.54
CA LEU A 136 -6.12 -19.12 -1.51
C LEU A 136 -4.69 -19.48 -1.08
N MET A 137 -4.33 -19.25 0.19
CA MET A 137 -2.97 -19.49 0.66
C MET A 137 -2.52 -20.96 0.53
N PRO A 138 -3.34 -21.99 0.77
CA PRO A 138 -2.96 -23.37 0.47
C PRO A 138 -2.58 -23.60 -1.00
N VAL A 139 -3.32 -22.98 -1.94
CA VAL A 139 -3.02 -23.06 -3.38
C VAL A 139 -1.72 -22.33 -3.70
N VAL A 140 -1.51 -21.13 -3.15
CA VAL A 140 -0.29 -20.33 -3.31
C VAL A 140 0.94 -21.08 -2.81
N ARG A 141 0.86 -21.68 -1.62
CA ARG A 141 1.98 -22.45 -1.02
C ARG A 141 2.36 -23.69 -1.83
N GLY A 142 1.44 -24.22 -2.64
CA GLY A 142 1.70 -25.34 -3.55
C GLY A 142 2.34 -24.93 -4.88
N GLN A 143 2.49 -23.63 -5.16
CA GLN A 143 3.07 -23.16 -6.41
C GLN A 143 4.60 -23.22 -6.40
N TYR A 144 5.19 -23.57 -7.55
CA TYR A 144 6.64 -23.69 -7.70
C TYR A 144 7.41 -22.37 -7.50
N TRP A 145 6.73 -21.23 -7.69
CA TRP A 145 7.31 -19.89 -7.56
C TRP A 145 7.20 -19.35 -6.12
N TYR A 146 6.38 -19.96 -5.27
CA TYR A 146 6.18 -19.45 -3.93
C TYR A 146 7.36 -19.77 -3.02
N ARG A 147 7.82 -18.76 -2.28
CA ARG A 147 8.82 -18.87 -1.23
C ARG A 147 8.37 -18.01 -0.05
N PRO A 148 8.48 -18.48 1.20
CA PRO A 148 8.15 -17.63 2.33
C PRO A 148 9.13 -16.45 2.39
N ILE A 149 8.64 -15.26 2.73
CA ILE A 149 9.48 -14.08 2.92
C ILE A 149 9.81 -13.96 4.40
N ASP A 150 11.08 -13.73 4.72
CA ASP A 150 11.52 -13.48 6.08
C ASP A 150 11.10 -12.07 6.56
N PRO A 151 11.18 -11.77 7.87
CA PRO A 151 10.84 -10.44 8.38
C PRO A 151 11.66 -9.28 7.79
N ALA A 152 12.85 -9.57 7.25
CA ALA A 152 13.74 -8.61 6.62
C ALA A 152 13.45 -8.40 5.12
N GLY A 153 12.56 -9.19 4.52
CA GLY A 153 12.19 -9.08 3.11
C GLY A 153 12.88 -10.01 2.14
N TRP A 154 13.68 -10.96 2.63
CA TRP A 154 14.36 -11.92 1.78
C TRP A 154 13.53 -13.19 1.63
N ALA A 155 13.47 -13.72 0.41
CA ALA A 155 12.89 -15.05 0.18
C ALA A 155 13.75 -16.12 0.88
N LEU A 156 13.11 -16.94 1.71
CA LEU A 156 13.70 -18.09 2.41
C LEU A 156 13.87 -19.30 1.49
#